data_AF-A0A8F6M3E0-F1
#
_entry.id   AF-A0A8F6M3E0-F1
#
_cell.length_a   1.000
_cell.length_b   1.000
_cell.length_c   1.000
_cell.angle_alpha   90.00
_cell.angle_beta   90.00
_cell.angle_gamma   90.00
#
_symmetry.space_group_name_H-M   'P 1'
#
loop_
_entity.id
_entity.type
_entity.pdbx_description
1 polymer ?
#
loop_
_entity_poly.entity_id
_entity_poly.type
_entity_poly.pdbx_seq_one_letter_code
_entity_poly.pdbx_strand_id
1 'polypeptide(L)'
;MSQLVTITSKLYDASGKYVINLKVKSRYKGSSRENINKTDQDGLFIFHASPNRTVEILAQPPNTKDYIVVKTINSSIVSSRKDPVKVPLPKSIEQYQQKKVTTTSKGIVTTLFKIIDSKEKILINFPVTSRPKGSQKSFERNSNEQGIVEVLSSPNRDIEILVLTSNDEFTLKSSVNSGNGSQIPIIIKLDEPYENFKSLSNFKIVDRLGNDYNIENTKIEILYLESGIKKVSNTSNGKFSLQSMVGEKVKITVFKPDGKPLEANNYYSKRMKEDSNKLELDVDITGGQTSVNKPEIEKDLKVNECACNRDIMEEEFKKVTTSVTAISFLKYLNQQFKKLNMNNCLEKAHFIAHTLHETASYSLMEEGLAGKSESEVYDGYKGRGLIQITYKTNYESYGLAVNENFLGNNRHRIAREKQHAVGSAVWYWH
;
A
#
# COMPACT_ATOMS: atom_id res chain seq x y z
N MET A 1 13.89 65.56 -18.15
CA MET A 1 13.55 64.30 -17.44
C MET A 1 12.17 63.86 -17.90
N SER A 2 12.02 62.65 -18.43
CA SER A 2 10.70 62.12 -18.80
C SER A 2 9.86 61.94 -17.55
N GLN A 3 8.68 62.55 -17.48
CA GLN A 3 7.73 62.28 -16.39
C GLN A 3 7.33 60.81 -16.45
N LEU A 4 7.70 60.04 -15.41
CA LEU A 4 7.28 58.66 -15.25
C LEU A 4 5.91 58.63 -14.55
N VAL A 5 5.06 57.71 -14.98
CA VAL A 5 3.79 57.39 -14.32
C VAL A 5 3.96 56.16 -13.43
N THR A 6 3.30 56.17 -12.29
CA THR A 6 3.26 55.02 -11.36
C THR A 6 2.08 54.14 -11.71
N ILE A 7 2.33 52.86 -11.94
CA ILE A 7 1.30 51.86 -12.21
C ILE A 7 1.16 50.96 -11.00
N THR A 8 -0.06 50.82 -10.50
CA THR A 8 -0.42 49.93 -9.39
C THR A 8 -1.29 48.80 -9.91
N SER A 9 -0.78 47.57 -9.84
CA SER A 9 -1.51 46.37 -10.26
C SER A 9 -1.72 45.40 -9.10
N LYS A 10 -2.81 44.62 -9.12
CA LYS A 10 -3.12 43.61 -8.11
C LYS A 10 -3.34 42.26 -8.79
N LEU A 11 -2.59 41.25 -8.34
CA LEU A 11 -2.63 39.92 -8.95
C LEU A 11 -3.62 39.03 -8.22
N TYR A 12 -4.45 38.34 -8.99
CA TYR A 12 -5.46 37.39 -8.51
C TYR A 12 -5.23 36.03 -9.15
N ASP A 13 -5.37 34.96 -8.39
CA ASP A 13 -5.38 33.62 -8.95
C ASP A 13 -6.74 33.27 -9.57
N ALA A 14 -6.84 32.12 -10.23
CA ALA A 14 -8.09 31.71 -10.89
C ALA A 14 -9.27 31.45 -9.90
N SER A 15 -9.01 31.36 -8.59
CA SER A 15 -10.05 31.27 -7.55
C SER A 15 -10.60 32.64 -7.12
N GLY A 16 -9.98 33.73 -7.59
CA GLY A 16 -10.34 35.09 -7.21
C GLY A 16 -9.64 35.61 -5.95
N LYS A 17 -8.71 34.83 -5.35
CA LYS A 17 -7.88 35.28 -4.22
C LYS A 17 -6.69 36.10 -4.73
N TYR A 18 -6.35 37.19 -4.04
CA TYR A 18 -5.14 37.94 -4.38
C TYR A 18 -3.88 37.19 -3.92
N VAL A 19 -2.78 37.34 -4.65
CA VAL A 19 -1.54 36.56 -4.42
C VAL A 19 -0.44 37.44 -3.85
N ILE A 20 0.08 37.07 -2.67
CA ILE A 20 1.21 37.73 -1.99
C ILE A 20 2.55 37.05 -2.32
N ASN A 21 3.66 37.80 -2.24
CA ASN A 21 5.02 37.29 -2.44
C ASN A 21 5.25 36.56 -3.78
N LEU A 22 4.41 36.82 -4.78
CA LEU A 22 4.53 36.24 -6.12
C LEU A 22 5.61 36.99 -6.90
N LYS A 23 6.51 36.28 -7.58
CA LYS A 23 7.49 36.91 -8.45
C LYS A 23 6.82 37.47 -9.70
N VAL A 24 6.94 38.78 -9.91
CA VAL A 24 6.31 39.51 -11.01
C VAL A 24 7.34 40.42 -11.67
N LYS A 25 7.20 40.63 -12.98
CA LYS A 25 7.97 41.66 -13.68
C LYS A 25 7.12 42.42 -14.68
N SER A 26 7.55 43.65 -14.98
CA SER A 26 7.00 44.44 -16.08
C SER A 26 8.08 44.67 -17.14
N ARG A 27 7.69 44.71 -18.41
CA ARG A 27 8.56 45.20 -19.50
C ARG A 27 7.76 45.93 -20.56
N TYR A 28 8.40 46.81 -21.32
CA TYR A 28 7.77 47.29 -22.54
C TYR A 28 7.68 46.16 -23.57
N LYS A 29 6.58 46.09 -24.31
CA LYS A 29 6.41 45.08 -25.37
C LYS A 29 7.58 45.19 -26.37
N GLY A 30 8.30 44.08 -26.57
CA GLY A 30 9.48 44.01 -27.44
C GLY A 30 10.80 44.53 -26.83
N SER A 31 10.83 44.88 -25.54
CA SER A 31 12.05 45.31 -24.84
C SER A 31 12.62 44.20 -23.95
N SER A 32 13.94 44.17 -23.81
CA SER A 32 14.67 43.31 -22.87
C SER A 32 14.84 43.94 -21.47
N ARG A 33 14.46 45.21 -21.28
CA ARG A 33 14.54 45.88 -19.97
C ARG A 33 13.31 45.53 -19.13
N GLU A 34 13.56 45.06 -17.91
CA GLU A 34 12.53 44.52 -17.02
C GLU A 34 12.61 45.18 -15.64
N ASN A 35 11.45 45.49 -15.05
CA ASN A 35 11.35 45.79 -13.63
C ASN A 35 10.88 44.52 -12.92
N ILE A 36 11.72 43.93 -12.08
CA ILE A 36 11.42 42.68 -11.37
C ILE A 36 11.13 43.01 -9.91
N ASN A 37 10.02 42.51 -9.39
CA ASN A 37 9.70 42.62 -7.97
C ASN A 37 8.82 41.43 -7.52
N LYS A 38 8.35 41.47 -6.28
CA LYS A 38 7.30 40.58 -5.81
C LYS A 38 6.04 41.37 -5.47
N THR A 39 4.90 40.69 -5.45
CA THR A 39 3.70 41.27 -4.86
C THR A 39 3.87 41.49 -3.36
N ASP A 40 3.38 42.63 -2.86
CA ASP A 40 3.41 42.96 -1.44
C ASP A 40 2.34 42.19 -0.62
N GLN A 41 2.18 42.54 0.66
CA GLN A 41 1.21 41.92 1.55
C GLN A 41 -0.26 42.13 1.13
N ASP A 42 -0.53 43.16 0.32
CA ASP A 42 -1.85 43.44 -0.24
C ASP A 42 -2.03 42.82 -1.63
N GLY A 43 -1.04 42.06 -2.12
CA GLY A 43 -1.01 41.47 -3.46
C GLY A 43 -0.70 42.47 -4.57
N LEU A 44 -0.15 43.65 -4.24
CA LEU A 44 0.13 44.71 -5.19
C LEU A 44 1.54 44.58 -5.81
N PHE A 45 1.61 44.85 -7.10
CA PHE A 45 2.84 45.05 -7.86
C PHE A 45 2.84 46.48 -8.42
N ILE A 46 3.79 47.29 -7.94
CA ILE A 46 3.91 48.72 -8.24
C ILE A 46 5.21 48.98 -8.99
N PHE A 47 5.14 49.69 -10.12
CA PHE A 47 6.31 50.04 -10.93
C PHE A 47 6.11 51.36 -11.68
N HIS A 48 7.20 51.94 -12.17
CA HIS A 48 7.20 53.18 -12.95
C HIS A 48 7.37 52.90 -14.45
N ALA A 49 6.67 53.66 -15.28
CA ALA A 49 6.78 53.57 -16.74
C ALA A 49 6.68 54.96 -17.38
N SER A 50 7.21 55.12 -18.60
CA SER A 50 6.95 56.28 -19.43
C SER A 50 5.51 56.22 -19.95
N PRO A 51 4.79 57.36 -20.04
CA PRO A 51 3.40 57.39 -20.50
C PRO A 51 3.25 56.93 -21.96
N ASN A 52 2.05 56.49 -22.33
CA ASN A 52 1.67 56.07 -23.69
C ASN A 52 2.53 54.92 -24.28
N ARG A 53 2.91 53.95 -23.44
CA ARG A 53 3.69 52.76 -23.85
C ARG A 53 2.90 51.48 -23.58
N THR A 54 3.06 50.49 -24.45
CA THR A 54 2.52 49.15 -24.21
C THR A 54 3.44 48.40 -23.23
N VAL A 55 2.89 47.97 -22.10
CA VAL A 55 3.59 47.25 -21.03
C VAL A 55 3.00 45.85 -20.89
N GLU A 56 3.88 44.85 -20.81
CA GLU A 56 3.55 43.48 -20.45
C GLU A 56 3.84 43.26 -18.97
N ILE A 57 2.87 42.72 -18.23
CA ILE A 57 3.02 42.23 -16.87
C ILE A 57 3.17 40.72 -16.96
N LEU A 58 4.25 40.20 -16.38
CA LEU A 58 4.56 38.78 -16.35
C LEU A 58 4.65 38.28 -14.92
N ALA A 59 4.15 37.07 -14.66
CA ALA A 59 4.24 36.42 -13.36
C ALA A 59 4.99 35.10 -13.49
N GLN A 60 5.70 34.71 -12.43
CA GLN A 60 6.26 33.37 -12.26
C GLN A 60 5.53 32.68 -11.10
N PRO A 61 4.45 31.92 -11.37
CA PRO A 61 3.74 31.13 -10.38
C PRO A 61 4.64 30.06 -9.72
N PRO A 62 4.24 29.53 -8.55
CA PRO A 62 4.95 28.41 -7.91
C PRO A 62 5.18 27.23 -8.87
N ASN A 63 6.32 26.55 -8.74
CA ASN A 63 6.71 25.40 -9.56
C ASN A 63 6.76 25.64 -11.08
N THR A 64 6.80 26.90 -11.54
CA THR A 64 7.05 27.24 -12.94
C THR A 64 8.48 27.76 -13.10
N LYS A 65 9.18 27.31 -14.16
CA LYS A 65 10.54 27.78 -14.46
C LYS A 65 10.51 29.16 -15.13
N ASP A 66 9.53 29.42 -15.98
CA ASP A 66 9.47 30.62 -16.81
C ASP A 66 8.40 31.62 -16.35
N TYR A 67 8.65 32.90 -16.62
CA TYR A 67 7.63 33.94 -16.47
C TYR A 67 6.64 33.87 -17.63
N ILE A 68 5.35 33.93 -17.32
CA ILE A 68 4.27 33.97 -18.30
C ILE A 68 3.68 35.39 -18.38
N VAL A 69 3.35 35.85 -19.59
CA VAL A 69 2.61 37.12 -19.76
C VAL A 69 1.19 36.91 -19.28
N VAL A 70 0.77 37.67 -18.26
CA VAL A 70 -0.54 37.54 -17.62
C VAL A 70 -1.47 38.71 -17.94
N LYS A 71 -0.91 39.87 -18.30
CA LYS A 71 -1.68 41.04 -18.75
C LYS A 71 -0.82 41.95 -19.62
N THR A 72 -1.47 42.58 -20.60
CA THR A 72 -0.89 43.67 -21.39
C THR A 72 -1.72 44.92 -21.17
N ILE A 73 -1.07 46.06 -20.88
CA ILE A 73 -1.72 47.34 -20.57
C ILE A 73 -1.05 48.49 -21.33
N ASN A 74 -1.76 49.62 -21.44
CA ASN A 74 -1.15 50.90 -21.79
C ASN A 74 -0.69 51.59 -20.49
N SER A 75 0.53 52.14 -20.46
CA SER A 75 1.08 52.78 -19.26
C SER A 75 0.34 54.05 -18.83
N SER A 76 -0.49 54.65 -19.69
CA SER A 76 -1.37 55.78 -19.33
C SER A 76 -2.63 55.37 -18.57
N ILE A 77 -2.76 54.10 -18.17
CA ILE A 77 -3.87 53.63 -17.34
C ILE A 77 -3.88 54.32 -15.97
N VAL A 78 -5.03 54.84 -15.58
CA VAL A 78 -5.22 55.38 -14.22
C VAL A 78 -5.27 54.19 -13.26
N SER A 79 -4.40 54.20 -12.25
CA SER A 79 -4.36 53.17 -11.23
C SER A 79 -3.87 53.73 -9.90
N SER A 80 -4.36 53.16 -8.81
CA SER A 80 -3.97 53.53 -7.45
C SER A 80 -4.03 52.32 -6.52
N ARG A 81 -3.61 52.48 -5.27
CA ARG A 81 -3.82 51.43 -4.26
C ARG A 81 -5.30 51.14 -4.00
N LYS A 82 -6.17 52.14 -4.10
CA LYS A 82 -7.63 52.00 -3.91
C LYS A 82 -8.33 51.38 -5.11
N ASP A 83 -7.81 51.64 -6.32
CA ASP A 83 -8.31 51.10 -7.58
C ASP A 83 -7.14 50.58 -8.44
N PRO A 84 -6.63 49.37 -8.15
CA PRO A 84 -5.50 48.80 -8.85
C PRO A 84 -5.94 48.10 -10.14
N VAL A 85 -5.03 48.02 -11.11
CA VAL A 85 -5.25 47.20 -12.31
C VAL A 85 -5.35 45.72 -11.92
N LYS A 86 -6.51 45.09 -12.13
CA LYS A 86 -6.73 43.67 -11.83
C LYS A 86 -6.03 42.78 -12.86
N VAL A 87 -5.16 41.90 -12.39
CA VAL A 87 -4.35 40.99 -13.22
C VAL A 87 -4.66 39.53 -12.83
N PRO A 88 -5.44 38.78 -13.63
CA PRO A 88 -5.75 37.39 -13.34
C PRO A 88 -4.61 36.46 -13.78
N LEU A 89 -4.29 35.45 -12.96
CA LEU A 89 -3.46 34.32 -13.35
C LEU A 89 -4.30 33.25 -14.06
N PRO A 90 -3.71 32.46 -14.98
CA PRO A 90 -4.43 31.40 -15.69
C PRO A 90 -4.92 30.23 -14.82
N LYS A 91 -4.29 29.98 -13.65
CA LYS A 91 -4.61 28.88 -12.72
C LYS A 91 -4.59 29.38 -11.27
N SER A 92 -5.20 28.64 -10.35
CA SER A 92 -5.10 28.92 -8.91
C SER A 92 -3.68 28.63 -8.39
N ILE A 93 -3.29 29.25 -7.28
CA ILE A 93 -1.98 28.97 -6.66
C ILE A 93 -1.86 27.50 -6.25
N GLU A 94 -2.95 26.92 -5.76
CA GLU A 94 -3.06 25.49 -5.43
C GLU A 94 -2.79 24.61 -6.66
N GLN A 95 -3.35 24.95 -7.84
CA GLN A 95 -3.11 24.23 -9.09
C GLN A 95 -1.65 24.34 -9.56
N TYR A 96 -0.96 25.46 -9.31
CA TYR A 96 0.47 25.61 -9.57
C TYR A 96 1.34 24.84 -8.57
N GLN A 97 0.87 24.67 -7.34
CA GLN A 97 1.58 23.94 -6.28
C GLN A 97 1.50 22.41 -6.42
N GLN A 98 0.53 21.90 -7.18
CA GLN A 98 0.45 20.47 -7.53
C GLN A 98 1.73 20.05 -8.28
N LYS A 99 2.53 19.17 -7.65
CA LYS A 99 3.63 18.48 -8.34
C LYS A 99 3.05 17.77 -9.57
N LYS A 100 3.76 17.84 -10.71
CA LYS A 100 3.52 16.92 -11.84
C LYS A 100 3.38 15.51 -11.26
N VAL A 101 2.21 14.91 -11.45
CA VAL A 101 1.91 13.55 -11.02
C VAL A 101 3.04 12.65 -11.49
N THR A 102 3.70 11.99 -10.55
CA THR A 102 4.46 10.78 -10.81
C THR A 102 3.49 9.79 -11.45
N THR A 103 3.52 9.67 -12.77
CA THR A 103 3.04 8.49 -13.47
C THR A 103 3.80 7.32 -12.89
N THR A 104 3.18 6.60 -11.95
CA THR A 104 3.59 5.23 -11.67
C THR A 104 3.44 4.47 -12.99
N SER A 105 4.47 3.71 -13.33
CA SER A 105 4.63 2.96 -14.57
C SER A 105 3.31 2.40 -15.12
N LYS A 106 2.99 2.73 -16.39
CA LYS A 106 1.84 2.26 -17.20
C LYS A 106 0.48 2.95 -17.01
N GLY A 107 0.39 4.28 -17.21
CA GLY A 107 -0.87 4.92 -17.60
C GLY A 107 -2.08 4.70 -16.66
N ILE A 108 -1.82 4.58 -15.36
CA ILE A 108 -2.85 4.50 -14.30
C ILE A 108 -2.80 5.82 -13.52
N VAL A 109 -3.97 6.33 -13.13
CA VAL A 109 -4.16 7.53 -12.33
C VAL A 109 -4.84 7.18 -11.02
N THR A 110 -4.65 8.02 -10.00
CA THR A 110 -5.26 7.87 -8.68
C THR A 110 -6.33 8.94 -8.49
N THR A 111 -7.52 8.53 -8.07
CA THR A 111 -8.60 9.42 -7.63
C THR A 111 -8.83 9.20 -6.13
N LEU A 112 -8.82 10.28 -5.36
CA LEU A 112 -9.00 10.23 -3.91
C LEU A 112 -10.42 10.64 -3.54
N PHE A 113 -11.03 9.93 -2.60
CA PHE A 113 -12.34 10.24 -2.06
C PHE A 113 -12.28 10.37 -0.55
N LYS A 114 -12.85 11.43 0.04
CA LYS A 114 -12.93 11.60 1.50
C LYS A 114 -14.35 11.31 1.97
N ILE A 115 -14.49 10.33 2.85
CA ILE A 115 -15.77 9.84 3.33
C ILE A 115 -16.13 10.54 4.64
N ILE A 116 -17.28 11.21 4.66
CA ILE A 116 -17.83 11.88 5.83
C ILE A 116 -19.31 11.52 6.00
N ASP A 117 -19.82 11.54 7.24
CA ASP A 117 -21.24 11.35 7.51
C ASP A 117 -22.08 12.61 7.22
N SER A 118 -23.40 12.53 7.43
CA SER A 118 -24.30 13.68 7.23
C SER A 118 -24.01 14.87 8.15
N LYS A 119 -23.33 14.64 9.27
CA LYS A 119 -22.87 15.65 10.25
C LYS A 119 -21.40 16.07 10.05
N GLU A 120 -20.80 15.68 8.93
CA GLU A 120 -19.41 15.99 8.56
C GLU A 120 -18.33 15.33 9.44
N LYS A 121 -18.71 14.31 10.22
CA LYS A 121 -17.75 13.43 10.90
C LYS A 121 -16.96 12.63 9.87
N ILE A 122 -15.64 12.63 9.99
CA ILE A 122 -14.75 11.81 9.18
C ILE A 122 -14.93 10.34 9.55
N LEU A 123 -15.17 9.49 8.55
CA LEU A 123 -15.39 8.06 8.77
C LEU A 123 -14.10 7.28 8.48
N ILE A 124 -13.58 6.58 9.48
CA ILE A 124 -12.30 5.84 9.45
C ILE A 124 -12.58 4.34 9.33
N ASN A 125 -11.76 3.61 8.55
CA ASN A 125 -11.95 2.20 8.19
C ASN A 125 -13.36 1.89 7.64
N PHE A 126 -14.01 2.91 7.09
CA PHE A 126 -15.40 2.82 6.68
C PHE A 126 -15.49 2.19 5.29
N PRO A 127 -16.35 1.18 5.11
CA PRO A 127 -16.47 0.43 3.87
C PRO A 127 -17.17 1.26 2.80
N VAL A 128 -16.57 1.26 1.60
CA VAL A 128 -17.18 1.76 0.37
C VAL A 128 -16.92 0.76 -0.75
N THR A 129 -17.68 0.87 -1.83
CA THR A 129 -17.31 0.16 -3.06
C THR A 129 -17.08 1.14 -4.19
N SER A 130 -16.20 0.75 -5.11
CA SER A 130 -15.90 1.51 -6.31
C SER A 130 -16.06 0.62 -7.53
N ARG A 131 -16.51 1.18 -8.65
CA ARG A 131 -16.58 0.47 -9.93
C ARG A 131 -16.50 1.44 -11.10
N PRO A 132 -16.04 1.01 -12.28
CA PRO A 132 -16.28 1.78 -13.50
C PRO A 132 -17.78 1.97 -13.72
N LYS A 133 -18.18 3.15 -14.21
CA LYS A 133 -19.60 3.44 -14.51
C LYS A 133 -20.21 2.36 -15.40
N GLY A 134 -21.38 1.85 -15.00
CA GLY A 134 -22.09 0.78 -15.70
C GLY A 134 -21.49 -0.63 -15.57
N SER A 135 -20.42 -0.82 -14.79
CA SER A 135 -19.89 -2.16 -14.51
C SER A 135 -20.67 -2.85 -13.40
N GLN A 136 -20.88 -4.16 -13.51
CA GLN A 136 -21.42 -4.98 -12.42
C GLN A 136 -20.33 -5.39 -11.41
N LYS A 137 -19.05 -5.30 -11.78
CA LYS A 137 -17.94 -5.69 -10.91
C LYS A 137 -17.54 -4.51 -10.02
N SER A 138 -17.87 -4.60 -8.74
CA SER A 138 -17.44 -3.66 -7.70
C SER A 138 -16.21 -4.17 -6.96
N PHE A 139 -15.45 -3.21 -6.42
CA PHE A 139 -14.29 -3.46 -5.58
C PHE A 139 -14.53 -2.77 -4.24
N GLU A 140 -14.59 -3.58 -3.17
CA GLU A 140 -14.67 -3.07 -1.79
C GLU A 140 -13.36 -2.41 -1.38
N ARG A 141 -13.47 -1.32 -0.64
CA ARG A 141 -12.37 -0.51 -0.12
C ARG A 141 -12.76 0.04 1.24
N ASN A 142 -11.77 0.33 2.08
CA ASN A 142 -11.99 0.98 3.36
C ASN A 142 -11.26 2.33 3.38
N SER A 143 -11.85 3.32 4.04
CA SER A 143 -11.19 4.59 4.27
C SER A 143 -10.01 4.45 5.24
N ASN A 144 -8.96 5.25 5.04
CA ASN A 144 -7.81 5.28 5.95
C ASN A 144 -8.07 6.16 7.19
N GLU A 145 -7.04 6.42 7.98
CA GLU A 145 -7.12 7.23 9.21
C GLU A 145 -7.50 8.70 8.98
N GLN A 146 -7.36 9.21 7.75
CA GLN A 146 -7.88 10.54 7.36
C GLN A 146 -9.27 10.48 6.69
N GLY A 147 -9.89 9.29 6.65
CA GLY A 147 -11.15 9.05 5.96
C GLY A 147 -11.03 9.02 4.43
N ILE A 148 -9.82 8.78 3.90
CA ILE A 148 -9.55 8.81 2.45
C ILE A 148 -9.58 7.39 1.88
N VAL A 149 -10.21 7.25 0.72
CA VAL A 149 -10.23 6.05 -0.12
C VAL A 149 -9.52 6.36 -1.43
N GLU A 150 -8.55 5.52 -1.79
CA GLU A 150 -7.81 5.63 -3.04
C GLU A 150 -8.39 4.68 -4.10
N VAL A 151 -8.67 5.21 -5.29
CA VAL A 151 -9.13 4.44 -6.44
C VAL A 151 -8.18 4.62 -7.61
N LEU A 152 -7.59 3.50 -8.04
CA LEU A 152 -6.72 3.43 -9.20
C LEU A 152 -7.53 3.09 -10.46
N SER A 153 -7.34 3.83 -11.54
CA SER A 153 -8.00 3.61 -12.83
C SER A 153 -7.15 4.09 -14.00
N SER A 154 -7.51 3.73 -15.24
CA SER A 154 -7.01 4.45 -16.41
C SER A 154 -7.48 5.91 -16.40
N PRO A 155 -6.74 6.84 -17.02
CA PRO A 155 -7.15 8.23 -17.19
C PRO A 155 -8.52 8.35 -17.86
N ASN A 156 -9.23 9.43 -17.52
CA ASN A 156 -10.52 9.83 -18.08
C ASN A 156 -11.62 8.77 -17.95
N ARG A 157 -11.50 7.86 -16.98
CA ARG A 157 -12.50 6.83 -16.69
C ARG A 157 -13.56 7.37 -15.74
N ASP A 158 -14.83 7.14 -16.06
CA ASP A 158 -15.94 7.37 -15.13
C ASP A 158 -15.96 6.30 -14.03
N ILE A 159 -15.87 6.74 -12.79
CA ILE A 159 -15.84 5.94 -11.57
C ILE A 159 -17.12 6.22 -10.78
N GLU A 160 -17.82 5.16 -10.40
CA GLU A 160 -18.90 5.19 -9.43
C GLU A 160 -18.39 4.82 -8.04
N ILE A 161 -18.78 5.59 -7.03
CA ILE A 161 -18.57 5.30 -5.61
C ILE A 161 -19.91 5.02 -4.96
N LEU A 162 -20.01 3.85 -4.34
CA LEU A 162 -21.15 3.43 -3.55
C LEU A 162 -20.76 3.37 -2.07
N VAL A 163 -21.64 3.83 -1.20
CA VAL A 163 -21.42 3.88 0.26
C VAL A 163 -22.35 2.91 0.96
N LEU A 164 -21.89 2.31 2.05
CA LEU A 164 -22.74 1.47 2.90
C LEU A 164 -23.84 2.35 3.53
N THR A 165 -25.04 1.80 3.67
CA THR A 165 -26.19 2.40 4.36
C THR A 165 -26.52 1.64 5.64
N SER A 166 -27.35 2.21 6.53
CA SER A 166 -27.78 1.53 7.76
C SER A 166 -28.56 0.22 7.52
N ASN A 167 -29.11 0.03 6.31
CA ASN A 167 -29.79 -1.19 5.90
C ASN A 167 -28.82 -2.29 5.44
N ASP A 168 -27.52 -2.07 5.62
CA ASP A 168 -26.45 -2.98 5.20
C ASP A 168 -26.34 -3.18 3.68
N GLU A 169 -26.75 -2.16 2.91
CA GLU A 169 -26.69 -2.15 1.45
C GLU A 169 -25.75 -1.05 0.94
N PHE A 170 -25.07 -1.29 -0.18
CA PHE A 170 -24.27 -0.27 -0.87
C PHE A 170 -25.10 0.50 -1.89
N THR A 171 -25.20 1.81 -1.72
CA THR A 171 -25.96 2.69 -2.62
C THR A 171 -25.04 3.66 -3.35
N LEU A 172 -25.34 3.92 -4.63
CA LEU A 172 -24.56 4.85 -5.44
C LEU A 172 -24.66 6.27 -4.88
N LYS A 173 -23.50 6.83 -4.50
CA LYS A 173 -23.42 8.19 -3.95
C LYS A 173 -22.85 9.20 -4.92
N SER A 174 -21.91 8.78 -5.76
CA SER A 174 -21.23 9.68 -6.69
C SER A 174 -20.75 8.96 -7.94
N SER A 175 -20.72 9.70 -9.06
CA SER A 175 -20.12 9.27 -10.32
C SER A 175 -19.23 10.39 -10.83
N VAL A 176 -17.92 10.14 -10.93
CA VAL A 176 -16.91 11.16 -11.26
C VAL A 176 -15.97 10.66 -12.34
N ASN A 177 -15.47 11.57 -13.17
CA ASN A 177 -14.44 11.25 -14.13
C ASN A 177 -13.05 11.38 -13.48
N SER A 178 -12.21 10.36 -13.61
CA SER A 178 -10.87 10.32 -13.03
C SER A 178 -9.88 11.30 -13.65
N GLY A 179 -10.16 11.84 -14.84
CA GLY A 179 -9.26 12.78 -15.52
C GLY A 179 -7.83 12.25 -15.61
N ASN A 180 -6.85 13.06 -15.22
CA ASN A 180 -5.45 12.64 -15.08
C ASN A 180 -5.07 12.25 -13.63
N GLY A 181 -6.06 11.94 -12.79
CA GLY A 181 -5.93 11.77 -11.35
C GLY A 181 -5.99 13.10 -10.59
N SER A 182 -6.15 13.01 -9.28
CA SER A 182 -6.22 14.17 -8.37
C SER A 182 -5.58 13.84 -7.02
N GLN A 183 -4.79 14.77 -6.50
CA GLN A 183 -4.34 14.75 -5.10
C GLN A 183 -5.34 15.39 -4.13
N ILE A 184 -6.36 16.09 -4.65
CA ILE A 184 -7.42 16.68 -3.85
C ILE A 184 -8.54 15.65 -3.71
N PRO A 185 -8.88 15.21 -2.48
CA PRO A 185 -9.96 14.27 -2.27
C PRO A 185 -11.32 14.87 -2.63
N ILE A 186 -12.13 14.11 -3.35
CA ILE A 186 -13.53 14.42 -3.62
C ILE A 186 -14.34 14.02 -2.38
N ILE A 187 -15.11 14.96 -1.83
CA ILE A 187 -15.91 14.69 -0.63
C ILE A 187 -17.12 13.83 -1.00
N ILE A 188 -17.28 12.72 -0.30
CA ILE A 188 -18.44 11.83 -0.36
C ILE A 188 -19.15 11.92 0.99
N LYS A 189 -20.27 12.64 1.03
CA LYS A 189 -21.10 12.83 2.22
C LYS A 189 -22.22 11.80 2.25
N LEU A 190 -22.28 10.97 3.29
CA LEU A 190 -23.38 10.02 3.48
C LEU A 190 -24.69 10.77 3.81
N ASP A 191 -25.82 10.12 3.54
CA ASP A 191 -27.16 10.66 3.87
C ASP A 191 -27.52 10.50 5.35
N GLU A 192 -26.84 9.58 6.02
CA GLU A 192 -27.12 9.20 7.40
C GLU A 192 -25.97 9.60 8.33
N PRO A 193 -26.28 9.86 9.61
CA PRO A 193 -25.26 10.17 10.60
C PRO A 193 -24.57 8.89 11.07
N TYR A 194 -23.30 8.98 11.50
CA TYR A 194 -22.51 7.80 11.85
C TYR A 194 -23.13 6.92 12.92
N GLU A 195 -23.93 7.48 13.84
CA GLU A 195 -24.56 6.74 14.93
C GLU A 195 -25.57 5.67 14.46
N ASN A 196 -25.99 5.69 13.21
CA ASN A 196 -26.84 4.67 12.60
C ASN A 196 -26.08 3.40 12.18
N PHE A 197 -24.75 3.47 12.08
CA PHE A 197 -23.91 2.40 11.53
C PHE A 197 -23.46 1.42 12.62
N LYS A 198 -24.43 0.90 13.38
CA LYS A 198 -24.20 -0.05 14.47
C LYS A 198 -24.05 -1.46 13.89
N SER A 199 -22.94 -2.10 14.21
CA SER A 199 -22.63 -3.45 13.81
C SER A 199 -22.87 -4.46 14.94
N LEU A 200 -23.43 -5.61 14.57
CA LEU A 200 -23.44 -6.84 15.38
C LEU A 200 -22.62 -7.92 14.67
N SER A 201 -21.47 -8.24 15.24
CA SER A 201 -20.56 -9.28 14.72
C SER A 201 -20.61 -10.52 15.60
N ASN A 202 -20.93 -11.67 15.00
CA ASN A 202 -20.98 -12.96 15.68
C ASN A 202 -19.70 -13.75 15.40
N PHE A 203 -19.00 -14.13 16.46
CA PHE A 203 -17.73 -14.83 16.40
C PHE A 203 -17.84 -16.28 16.85
N LYS A 204 -17.00 -17.12 16.25
CA LYS A 204 -16.70 -18.47 16.67
C LYS A 204 -15.19 -18.62 16.85
N ILE A 205 -14.77 -19.03 18.03
CA ILE A 205 -13.37 -19.34 18.33
C ILE A 205 -13.05 -20.72 17.71
N VAL A 206 -11.97 -20.79 16.95
CA VAL A 206 -11.54 -22.00 16.23
C VAL A 206 -10.04 -22.24 16.41
N ASP A 207 -9.61 -23.50 16.26
CA ASP A 207 -8.19 -23.86 16.34
C ASP A 207 -7.40 -23.37 15.12
N ARG A 208 -6.07 -23.53 15.14
CA ARG A 208 -5.17 -23.19 14.03
C ARG A 208 -5.50 -23.88 12.70
N LEU A 209 -6.31 -24.95 12.74
CA LEU A 209 -6.73 -25.72 11.57
C LEU A 209 -8.19 -25.38 11.18
N GLY A 210 -8.81 -24.41 11.85
CA GLY A 210 -10.17 -23.96 11.61
C GLY A 210 -11.27 -24.86 12.18
N ASN A 211 -10.92 -25.84 13.02
CA ASN A 211 -11.87 -26.74 13.68
C ASN A 211 -12.51 -26.08 14.90
N ASP A 212 -13.69 -26.59 15.26
CA ASP A 212 -14.47 -26.10 16.39
C ASP A 212 -13.79 -26.41 17.71
N TYR A 213 -13.67 -25.39 18.55
CA TYR A 213 -13.33 -25.55 19.96
C TYR A 213 -14.57 -25.96 20.76
N ASN A 214 -14.46 -27.03 21.54
CA ASN A 214 -15.35 -27.24 22.69
C ASN A 214 -14.63 -26.70 23.92
N ILE A 215 -14.99 -25.48 24.33
CA ILE A 215 -14.29 -24.76 25.40
C ILE A 215 -15.16 -24.57 26.61
N GLU A 216 -14.61 -24.95 27.76
CA GLU A 216 -15.26 -24.73 29.03
C GLU A 216 -14.96 -23.31 29.51
N ASN A 217 -16.03 -22.52 29.68
CA ASN A 217 -16.04 -21.23 30.38
C ASN A 217 -14.80 -20.33 30.17
N THR A 218 -14.59 -19.90 28.94
CA THR A 218 -13.48 -19.04 28.53
C THR A 218 -13.84 -17.56 28.63
N LYS A 219 -12.99 -16.78 29.29
CA LYS A 219 -13.14 -15.32 29.41
C LYS A 219 -12.66 -14.61 28.15
N ILE A 220 -13.42 -13.61 27.73
CA ILE A 220 -13.15 -12.74 26.59
C ILE A 220 -13.22 -11.28 27.08
N GLU A 221 -12.20 -10.49 26.76
CA GLU A 221 -12.18 -9.04 26.93
C GLU A 221 -12.20 -8.36 25.57
N ILE A 222 -13.06 -7.36 25.42
CA ILE A 222 -13.13 -6.47 24.26
C ILE A 222 -12.76 -5.08 24.75
N LEU A 223 -11.68 -4.52 24.21
CA LEU A 223 -11.24 -3.15 24.44
C LEU A 223 -11.58 -2.30 23.21
N TYR A 224 -12.44 -1.29 23.39
CA TYR A 224 -12.76 -0.29 22.38
C TYR A 224 -11.67 0.76 22.37
N LEU A 225 -10.91 0.88 21.27
CA LEU A 225 -9.67 1.66 21.27
C LEU A 225 -9.90 3.17 21.36
N GLU A 226 -11.00 3.68 20.80
CA GLU A 226 -11.31 5.11 20.82
C GLU A 226 -11.83 5.58 22.18
N SER A 227 -12.73 4.80 22.79
CA SER A 227 -13.35 5.16 24.08
C SER A 227 -12.58 4.66 25.29
N GLY A 228 -11.67 3.69 25.12
CA GLY A 228 -10.99 2.99 26.21
C GLY A 228 -11.89 2.06 27.02
N ILE A 229 -13.16 1.90 26.62
CA ILE A 229 -14.12 1.04 27.33
C ILE A 229 -13.69 -0.42 27.21
N LYS A 230 -13.80 -1.14 28.32
CA LYS A 230 -13.57 -2.59 28.38
C LYS A 230 -14.87 -3.31 28.66
N LYS A 231 -15.19 -4.31 27.83
CA LYS A 231 -16.32 -5.20 28.03
C LYS A 231 -15.79 -6.62 28.21
N VAL A 232 -16.23 -7.27 29.27
CA VAL A 232 -15.83 -8.65 29.60
C VAL A 232 -17.04 -9.56 29.50
N SER A 233 -16.86 -10.73 28.91
CA SER A 233 -17.87 -11.78 28.81
C SER A 233 -17.21 -13.15 28.91
N ASN A 234 -18.00 -14.17 29.25
CA ASN A 234 -17.55 -15.56 29.18
C ASN A 234 -18.32 -16.30 28.09
N THR A 235 -17.69 -17.32 27.50
CA THR A 235 -18.33 -18.25 26.57
C THR A 235 -18.02 -19.69 26.98
N SER A 236 -18.99 -20.58 26.83
CA SER A 236 -18.85 -22.01 27.12
C SER A 236 -19.01 -22.88 25.86
N ASN A 237 -19.07 -22.26 24.68
CA ASN A 237 -19.29 -22.96 23.41
C ASN A 237 -18.48 -22.34 22.26
N GLY A 238 -17.47 -21.53 22.58
CA GLY A 238 -16.65 -20.85 21.58
C GLY A 238 -17.34 -19.69 20.87
N LYS A 239 -18.60 -19.37 21.18
CA LYS A 239 -19.35 -18.32 20.49
C LYS A 239 -19.52 -17.08 21.35
N PHE A 240 -19.36 -15.91 20.75
CA PHE A 240 -19.64 -14.64 21.38
C PHE A 240 -20.05 -13.59 20.34
N SER A 241 -20.69 -12.52 20.80
CA SER A 241 -21.13 -11.42 19.94
C SER A 241 -20.46 -10.11 20.37
N LEU A 242 -20.05 -9.33 19.38
CA LEU A 242 -19.48 -8.00 19.53
C LEU A 242 -20.45 -6.97 18.95
N GLN A 243 -20.74 -5.93 19.73
CA GLN A 243 -21.43 -4.74 19.24
C GLN A 243 -20.42 -3.60 19.13
N SER A 244 -20.31 -2.97 17.96
CA SER A 244 -19.41 -1.84 17.72
C SER A 244 -19.95 -0.97 16.58
N MET A 245 -19.38 0.21 16.35
CA MET A 245 -19.68 0.97 15.14
C MET A 245 -18.90 0.40 13.94
N VAL A 246 -19.45 0.46 12.74
CA VAL A 246 -18.72 0.06 11.52
C VAL A 246 -17.44 0.89 11.39
N GLY A 247 -16.30 0.22 11.22
CA GLY A 247 -14.97 0.83 11.13
C GLY A 247 -14.29 1.16 12.48
N GLU A 248 -14.99 1.02 13.61
CA GLU A 248 -14.43 1.23 14.94
C GLU A 248 -13.43 0.12 15.29
N LYS A 249 -12.21 0.51 15.65
CA LYS A 249 -11.16 -0.46 16.02
C LYS A 249 -11.37 -0.96 17.45
N VAL A 250 -11.38 -2.29 17.61
CA VAL A 250 -11.39 -2.98 18.90
C VAL A 250 -10.23 -3.96 19.01
N LYS A 251 -9.85 -4.27 20.25
CA LYS A 251 -8.95 -5.38 20.59
C LYS A 251 -9.74 -6.47 21.30
N ILE A 252 -9.64 -7.69 20.80
CA ILE A 252 -10.27 -8.87 21.40
C ILE A 252 -9.18 -9.71 22.04
N THR A 253 -9.28 -9.93 23.35
CA THR A 253 -8.36 -10.76 24.12
C THR A 253 -9.12 -11.94 24.69
N VAL A 254 -8.71 -13.14 24.29
CA VAL A 254 -9.19 -14.39 24.87
C VAL A 254 -8.25 -14.78 26.01
N PHE A 255 -8.79 -15.31 27.10
CA PHE A 255 -8.01 -15.77 28.24
C PHE A 255 -7.99 -17.28 28.29
N LYS A 256 -6.87 -17.86 28.72
CA LYS A 256 -6.76 -19.27 29.06
C LYS A 256 -7.62 -19.61 30.29
N PRO A 257 -7.95 -20.90 30.50
CA PRO A 257 -8.64 -21.34 31.72
C PRO A 257 -7.93 -20.96 33.03
N ASP A 258 -6.60 -20.81 33.01
CA ASP A 258 -5.80 -20.37 34.17
C ASP A 258 -5.83 -18.84 34.42
N GLY A 259 -6.59 -18.10 33.60
CA GLY A 259 -6.74 -16.64 33.70
C GLY A 259 -5.63 -15.84 33.03
N LYS A 260 -4.67 -16.46 32.34
CA LYS A 260 -3.66 -15.72 31.56
C LYS A 260 -4.23 -15.23 30.22
N PRO A 261 -3.97 -13.98 29.81
CA PRO A 261 -4.41 -13.46 28.51
C PRO A 261 -3.59 -14.07 27.37
N LEU A 262 -4.25 -14.33 26.24
CA LEU A 262 -3.60 -14.58 24.95
C LEU A 262 -3.27 -13.27 24.24
N GLU A 263 -2.55 -13.37 23.12
CA GLU A 263 -2.29 -12.20 22.27
C GLU A 263 -3.60 -11.58 21.79
N ALA A 264 -3.67 -10.25 21.87
CA ALA A 264 -4.87 -9.50 21.52
C ALA A 264 -5.00 -9.40 19.99
N ASN A 265 -6.18 -9.73 19.47
CA ASN A 265 -6.50 -9.64 18.06
C ASN A 265 -7.16 -8.29 17.76
N ASN A 266 -6.62 -7.55 16.79
CA ASN A 266 -7.25 -6.32 16.31
C ASN A 266 -8.40 -6.64 15.37
N TYR A 267 -9.55 -6.00 15.54
CA TYR A 267 -10.71 -6.18 14.69
C TYR A 267 -11.46 -4.85 14.50
N TYR A 268 -12.20 -4.74 13.40
CA TYR A 268 -13.23 -3.72 13.19
C TYR A 268 -14.29 -4.29 12.26
N SER A 269 -15.56 -3.97 12.52
CA SER A 269 -16.66 -4.43 11.69
C SER A 269 -16.69 -3.71 10.35
N LYS A 270 -16.95 -4.45 9.25
CA LYS A 270 -17.12 -3.90 7.91
C LYS A 270 -18.58 -3.82 7.47
N ARG A 271 -19.50 -4.47 8.19
CA ARG A 271 -20.93 -4.53 7.86
C ARG A 271 -21.80 -4.31 9.09
N MET A 272 -23.08 -4.03 8.89
CA MET A 272 -24.05 -3.93 10.01
C MET A 272 -24.25 -5.28 10.70
N LYS A 273 -24.15 -6.36 9.92
CA LYS A 273 -24.30 -7.72 10.43
C LYS A 273 -23.23 -8.60 9.82
N GLU A 274 -22.49 -9.29 10.68
CA GLU A 274 -21.50 -10.27 10.27
C GLU A 274 -21.74 -11.57 11.02
N ASP A 275 -22.44 -12.48 10.36
CA ASP A 275 -22.66 -13.83 10.87
C ASP A 275 -21.55 -14.73 10.35
N SER A 276 -20.77 -15.34 11.25
CA SER A 276 -19.71 -16.33 10.98
C SER A 276 -18.27 -15.81 10.94
N ASN A 277 -17.94 -14.78 11.73
CA ASN A 277 -16.54 -14.45 11.95
C ASN A 277 -15.84 -15.58 12.71
N LYS A 278 -14.64 -15.95 12.29
CA LYS A 278 -13.79 -16.93 12.99
C LYS A 278 -12.65 -16.21 13.68
N LEU A 279 -12.44 -16.52 14.96
CA LEU A 279 -11.28 -16.08 15.72
C LEU A 279 -10.36 -17.29 15.90
N GLU A 280 -9.33 -17.38 15.07
CA GLU A 280 -8.31 -18.43 15.15
C GLU A 280 -7.38 -18.17 16.33
N LEU A 281 -7.20 -19.18 17.18
CA LEU A 281 -6.26 -19.11 18.29
C LEU A 281 -4.99 -19.89 17.97
N ASP A 282 -3.86 -19.30 18.35
CA ASP A 282 -2.56 -19.95 18.27
C ASP A 282 -2.35 -21.02 19.36
N VAL A 283 -3.24 -21.16 20.32
CA VAL A 283 -3.11 -22.17 21.37
C VAL A 283 -4.44 -22.83 21.61
N ASP A 284 -4.37 -24.12 21.96
CA ASP A 284 -5.51 -24.82 22.50
C ASP A 284 -5.88 -24.25 23.88
N ILE A 285 -7.18 -24.11 24.12
CA ILE A 285 -7.76 -23.58 25.36
C ILE A 285 -8.62 -24.64 26.08
N THR A 286 -8.50 -25.92 25.70
CA THR A 286 -9.10 -27.07 26.42
C THR A 286 -8.54 -27.26 27.83
N GLY A 287 -7.30 -26.83 28.09
CA GLY A 287 -6.62 -26.96 29.40
C GLY A 287 -5.73 -25.75 29.74
N GLY A 288 -5.77 -25.31 31.00
CA GLY A 288 -5.03 -24.12 31.47
C GLY A 288 -3.58 -24.38 31.88
N GLN A 289 -3.19 -25.65 32.05
CA GLN A 289 -1.86 -26.02 32.56
C GLN A 289 -1.32 -27.23 31.81
N THR A 290 -0.07 -27.15 31.37
CA THR A 290 0.70 -28.29 30.92
C THR A 290 1.91 -28.43 31.82
N SER A 291 2.38 -29.67 32.03
CA SER A 291 3.63 -29.88 32.78
C SER A 291 4.80 -29.25 32.02
N VAL A 292 5.79 -28.72 32.74
CA VAL A 292 7.00 -28.12 32.13
C VAL A 292 7.64 -29.14 31.17
N ASN A 293 7.87 -28.73 29.93
CA ASN A 293 8.39 -29.57 28.83
C ASN A 293 7.53 -30.78 28.44
N LYS A 294 6.25 -30.80 28.82
CA LYS A 294 5.28 -31.84 28.46
C LYS A 294 3.96 -31.21 28.02
N PRO A 295 3.88 -30.68 26.78
CA PRO A 295 2.62 -30.19 26.25
C PRO A 295 1.59 -31.32 26.16
N GLU A 296 0.38 -31.09 26.65
CA GLU A 296 -0.76 -31.97 26.38
C GLU A 296 -1.20 -31.70 24.94
N ILE A 297 -0.87 -32.62 24.04
CA ILE A 297 -1.34 -32.60 22.66
C ILE A 297 -2.41 -33.69 22.57
N GLU A 298 -3.67 -33.33 22.83
CA GLU A 298 -4.83 -34.22 22.64
C GLU A 298 -5.19 -34.41 21.15
N LYS A 299 -4.18 -34.48 20.28
CA LYS A 299 -4.37 -34.92 18.90
C LYS A 299 -3.43 -36.08 18.65
N ASP A 300 -4.01 -37.25 18.45
CA ASP A 300 -3.39 -38.31 17.67
C ASP A 300 -3.10 -37.73 16.28
N LEU A 301 -1.90 -37.16 16.13
CA LEU A 301 -1.36 -36.87 14.82
C LEU A 301 -1.30 -38.23 14.12
N LYS A 302 -2.08 -38.42 13.06
CA LYS A 302 -1.81 -39.50 12.11
C LYS A 302 -0.42 -39.23 11.54
N VAL A 303 0.60 -39.75 12.21
CA VAL A 303 1.98 -39.65 11.77
C VAL A 303 2.06 -40.47 10.49
N ASN A 304 1.98 -39.80 9.35
CA ASN A 304 2.45 -40.40 8.11
C ASN A 304 3.92 -40.77 8.34
N GLU A 305 4.34 -41.91 7.83
CA GLU A 305 5.70 -42.40 8.01
C GLU A 305 6.71 -41.31 7.60
N CYS A 306 7.72 -41.09 8.44
CA CYS A 306 8.75 -40.09 8.20
C CYS A 306 9.39 -40.22 6.80
N ALA A 307 9.73 -39.12 6.12
CA ALA A 307 10.58 -39.14 4.91
C ALA A 307 12.08 -39.42 5.20
N CYS A 308 12.37 -39.99 6.37
CA CYS A 308 13.69 -40.43 6.81
C CYS A 308 14.15 -41.57 5.89
N ASN A 309 15.38 -41.53 5.37
CA ASN A 309 15.96 -42.60 4.53
C ASN A 309 15.19 -42.96 3.25
N ARG A 310 14.21 -42.15 2.84
CA ARG A 310 13.45 -42.33 1.58
C ARG A 310 13.24 -41.00 0.86
N ASP A 311 12.77 -41.08 -0.38
CA ASP A 311 12.36 -39.90 -1.14
C ASP A 311 11.08 -39.28 -0.56
N ILE A 312 10.96 -37.97 -0.72
CA ILE A 312 9.70 -37.26 -0.47
C ILE A 312 8.77 -37.54 -1.64
N MET A 313 7.56 -38.02 -1.35
CA MET A 313 6.53 -38.28 -2.34
C MET A 313 5.89 -36.96 -2.81
N GLU A 314 5.40 -36.92 -4.05
CA GLU A 314 4.79 -35.70 -4.60
C GLU A 314 3.59 -35.21 -3.78
N GLU A 315 2.77 -36.14 -3.28
CA GLU A 315 1.64 -35.83 -2.40
C GLU A 315 2.05 -35.23 -1.06
N GLU A 316 3.22 -35.59 -0.55
CA GLU A 316 3.79 -35.02 0.68
C GLU A 316 4.32 -33.62 0.40
N PHE A 317 5.03 -33.46 -0.71
CA PHE A 317 5.58 -32.16 -1.12
C PHE A 317 4.48 -31.14 -1.43
N LYS A 318 3.36 -31.59 -2.00
CA LYS A 318 2.16 -30.76 -2.24
C LYS A 318 1.50 -30.23 -0.96
N LYS A 319 1.74 -30.87 0.19
CA LYS A 319 1.31 -30.34 1.50
C LYS A 319 2.20 -29.20 1.99
N VAL A 320 3.45 -29.12 1.49
CA VAL A 320 4.42 -28.06 1.83
C VAL A 320 4.28 -26.86 0.90
N THR A 321 4.05 -27.09 -0.39
CA THR A 321 3.91 -26.01 -1.38
C THR A 321 2.92 -26.36 -2.50
N THR A 322 2.13 -25.38 -2.93
CA THR A 322 1.20 -25.49 -4.07
C THR A 322 1.81 -24.95 -5.36
N SER A 323 3.06 -24.46 -5.33
CA SER A 323 3.75 -23.93 -6.51
C SER A 323 4.06 -25.04 -7.51
N VAL A 324 3.46 -24.96 -8.70
CA VAL A 324 3.73 -25.88 -9.83
C VAL A 324 5.22 -25.85 -10.19
N THR A 325 5.83 -24.67 -10.15
CA THR A 325 7.27 -24.51 -10.37
C THR A 325 8.05 -25.30 -9.33
N ALA A 326 7.73 -25.14 -8.04
CA ALA A 326 8.45 -25.84 -6.97
C ALA A 326 8.31 -27.36 -7.07
N ILE A 327 7.09 -27.86 -7.33
CA ILE A 327 6.80 -29.28 -7.51
C ILE A 327 7.68 -29.87 -8.63
N SER A 328 7.95 -29.11 -9.68
CA SER A 328 8.80 -29.56 -10.80
C SER A 328 10.29 -29.73 -10.46
N PHE A 329 10.73 -29.36 -9.25
CA PHE A 329 12.08 -29.59 -8.72
C PHE A 329 12.18 -30.83 -7.83
N LEU A 330 11.06 -31.43 -7.41
CA LEU A 330 11.05 -32.53 -6.43
C LEU A 330 11.94 -33.71 -6.82
N LYS A 331 11.91 -34.11 -8.10
CA LYS A 331 12.79 -35.16 -8.63
C LYS A 331 14.27 -34.84 -8.39
N TYR A 332 14.69 -33.60 -8.65
CA TYR A 332 16.07 -33.17 -8.51
C TYR A 332 16.47 -33.02 -7.04
N LEU A 333 15.57 -32.57 -6.18
CA LEU A 333 15.75 -32.53 -4.72
C LEU A 333 16.05 -33.94 -4.18
N ASN A 334 15.17 -34.91 -4.45
CA ASN A 334 15.36 -36.29 -4.00
C ASN A 334 16.67 -36.90 -4.53
N GLN A 335 17.02 -36.63 -5.80
CA GLN A 335 18.30 -37.08 -6.37
C GLN A 335 19.52 -36.48 -5.65
N GLN A 336 19.53 -35.18 -5.37
CA GLN A 336 20.66 -34.53 -4.71
C GLN A 336 20.73 -34.88 -3.21
N PHE A 337 19.60 -35.02 -2.52
CA PHE A 337 19.56 -35.48 -1.13
C PHE A 337 20.21 -36.86 -0.99
N LYS A 338 19.89 -37.79 -1.89
CA LYS A 338 20.56 -39.10 -1.96
C LYS A 338 22.05 -38.98 -2.25
N LYS A 339 22.42 -38.15 -3.24
CA LYS A 339 23.82 -37.97 -3.67
C LYS A 339 24.72 -37.46 -2.54
N LEU A 340 24.20 -36.58 -1.68
CA LEU A 340 24.95 -35.94 -0.58
C LEU A 340 24.58 -36.48 0.80
N ASN A 341 23.89 -37.64 0.87
CA ASN A 341 23.55 -38.35 2.10
C ASN A 341 22.67 -37.56 3.09
N MET A 342 21.86 -36.61 2.60
CA MET A 342 20.84 -35.88 3.36
C MET A 342 19.63 -36.79 3.62
N ASN A 343 19.75 -37.68 4.62
CA ASN A 343 18.74 -38.72 4.89
C ASN A 343 17.73 -38.34 5.97
N ASN A 344 18.06 -37.38 6.84
CA ASN A 344 17.21 -36.95 7.94
C ASN A 344 16.04 -36.09 7.42
N CYS A 345 14.81 -36.38 7.84
CA CYS A 345 13.63 -35.63 7.39
C CYS A 345 13.61 -34.17 7.85
N LEU A 346 14.15 -33.87 9.03
CA LEU A 346 14.22 -32.51 9.57
C LEU A 346 15.20 -31.69 8.76
N GLU A 347 16.33 -32.29 8.37
CA GLU A 347 17.30 -31.65 7.49
C GLU A 347 16.70 -31.34 6.12
N LYS A 348 16.02 -32.31 5.50
CA LYS A 348 15.26 -32.10 4.24
C LYS A 348 14.22 -30.99 4.40
N ALA A 349 13.48 -30.97 5.52
CA ALA A 349 12.46 -29.96 5.78
C ALA A 349 13.05 -28.56 5.94
N HIS A 350 14.12 -28.41 6.72
CA HIS A 350 14.83 -27.14 6.88
C HIS A 350 15.39 -26.64 5.55
N PHE A 351 16.04 -27.51 4.78
CA PHE A 351 16.57 -27.18 3.46
C PHE A 351 15.46 -26.69 2.52
N ILE A 352 14.35 -27.44 2.42
CA ILE A 352 13.21 -27.08 1.57
C ILE A 352 12.58 -25.76 2.00
N ALA A 353 12.36 -25.56 3.31
CA ALA A 353 11.78 -24.33 3.83
C ALA A 353 12.66 -23.11 3.51
N HIS A 354 13.97 -23.23 3.73
CA HIS A 354 14.93 -22.16 3.46
C HIS A 354 14.97 -21.79 1.97
N THR A 355 15.12 -22.80 1.10
CA THR A 355 15.24 -22.57 -0.34
C THR A 355 13.92 -22.10 -0.97
N LEU A 356 12.76 -22.53 -0.45
CA LEU A 356 11.46 -21.99 -0.89
C LEU A 356 11.32 -20.51 -0.52
N HIS A 357 11.80 -20.10 0.66
CA HIS A 357 11.78 -18.71 1.07
C HIS A 357 12.69 -17.85 0.18
N GLU A 358 13.94 -18.28 0.01
CA GLU A 358 14.99 -17.54 -0.70
C GLU A 358 14.63 -17.22 -2.17
N THR A 359 13.80 -18.05 -2.79
CA THR A 359 13.53 -17.97 -4.24
C THR A 359 12.07 -17.72 -4.58
N ALA A 360 11.27 -17.30 -3.59
CA ALA A 360 9.83 -17.12 -3.74
C ALA A 360 9.16 -18.37 -4.34
N SER A 361 9.27 -19.49 -3.64
CA SER A 361 8.79 -20.82 -4.05
C SER A 361 9.36 -21.29 -5.39
N TYR A 362 10.69 -21.18 -5.53
CA TYR A 362 11.47 -21.57 -6.70
C TYR A 362 11.12 -20.79 -7.99
N SER A 363 10.49 -19.63 -7.88
CA SER A 363 10.12 -18.80 -9.03
C SER A 363 11.22 -17.84 -9.45
N LEU A 364 12.12 -17.48 -8.53
CA LEU A 364 13.22 -16.55 -8.74
C LEU A 364 14.55 -17.31 -8.67
N MET A 365 15.04 -17.76 -9.83
CA MET A 365 16.30 -18.53 -9.95
C MET A 365 17.53 -17.66 -10.17
N GLU A 366 17.35 -16.35 -10.37
CA GLU A 366 18.43 -15.38 -10.43
C GLU A 366 18.05 -14.13 -9.65
N GLU A 367 19.04 -13.54 -8.98
CA GLU A 367 18.91 -12.26 -8.29
C GLU A 367 18.55 -11.13 -9.27
N GLY A 368 17.65 -10.25 -8.81
CA GLY A 368 17.28 -9.03 -9.52
C GLY A 368 18.35 -7.96 -9.38
N LEU A 369 18.70 -7.29 -10.48
CA LEU A 369 19.82 -6.33 -10.50
C LEU A 369 19.47 -4.92 -9.97
N ALA A 370 18.20 -4.63 -9.67
CA ALA A 370 17.72 -3.34 -9.16
C ALA A 370 18.26 -2.10 -9.92
N GLY A 371 18.49 -2.23 -11.23
CA GLY A 371 19.01 -1.15 -12.09
C GLY A 371 20.53 -1.07 -12.21
N LYS A 372 21.30 -1.96 -11.56
CA LYS A 372 22.75 -2.11 -11.75
C LYS A 372 23.07 -3.02 -12.94
N SER A 373 24.27 -2.90 -13.50
CA SER A 373 24.76 -3.89 -14.47
C SER A 373 25.25 -5.15 -13.76
N GLU A 374 25.16 -6.32 -14.40
CA GLU A 374 25.54 -7.60 -13.75
C GLU A 374 27.01 -7.63 -13.35
N SER A 375 27.89 -7.02 -14.14
CA SER A 375 29.32 -6.91 -13.82
C SER A 375 29.60 -6.11 -12.55
N GLU A 376 28.69 -5.23 -12.13
CA GLU A 376 28.80 -4.45 -10.88
C GLU A 376 28.28 -5.23 -9.66
N VAL A 377 27.68 -6.40 -9.86
CA VAL A 377 27.05 -7.21 -8.82
C VAL A 377 27.86 -8.49 -8.65
N TYR A 378 28.65 -8.54 -7.57
CA TYR A 378 29.56 -9.64 -7.24
C TYR A 378 30.46 -10.04 -8.42
N ASP A 379 31.00 -9.05 -9.13
CA ASP A 379 31.87 -9.22 -10.32
C ASP A 379 31.26 -10.11 -11.42
N GLY A 380 29.95 -10.04 -11.62
CA GLY A 380 29.23 -10.86 -12.60
C GLY A 380 28.65 -12.17 -12.04
N TYR A 381 28.87 -12.46 -10.76
CA TYR A 381 28.46 -13.69 -10.08
C TYR A 381 27.35 -13.43 -9.06
N LYS A 382 26.27 -12.81 -9.52
CA LYS A 382 25.02 -12.61 -8.77
C LYS A 382 24.37 -13.92 -8.29
N GLY A 383 23.43 -13.80 -7.35
CA GLY A 383 22.70 -14.95 -6.81
C GLY A 383 22.04 -15.79 -7.90
N ARG A 384 22.27 -17.11 -7.87
CA ARG A 384 21.58 -18.08 -8.74
C ARG A 384 21.28 -19.40 -8.03
N GLY A 385 20.24 -20.09 -8.51
CA GLY A 385 19.84 -21.41 -8.00
C GLY A 385 19.03 -21.31 -6.70
N LEU A 386 18.84 -22.45 -6.03
CA LEU A 386 17.89 -22.55 -4.92
C LEU A 386 18.34 -21.85 -3.62
N ILE A 387 19.64 -21.64 -3.43
CA ILE A 387 20.22 -20.93 -2.27
C ILE A 387 20.87 -19.60 -2.67
N GLN A 388 20.67 -19.17 -3.92
CA GLN A 388 21.23 -17.92 -4.45
C GLN A 388 22.75 -17.80 -4.24
N ILE A 389 23.53 -18.79 -4.70
CA ILE A 389 25.00 -18.71 -4.56
C ILE A 389 25.55 -17.46 -5.27
N THR A 390 26.37 -16.70 -4.57
CA THR A 390 26.99 -15.44 -5.02
C THR A 390 28.52 -15.56 -5.02
N TYR A 391 29.20 -14.62 -5.68
CA TYR A 391 30.66 -14.54 -5.81
C TYR A 391 31.30 -15.63 -6.67
N LYS A 392 32.32 -15.23 -7.44
CA LYS A 392 33.09 -16.13 -8.32
C LYS A 392 33.62 -17.37 -7.61
N THR A 393 34.09 -17.22 -6.37
CA THR A 393 34.67 -18.29 -5.55
C THR A 393 33.70 -19.44 -5.31
N ASN A 394 32.42 -19.15 -5.06
CA ASN A 394 31.41 -20.19 -4.83
C ASN A 394 31.05 -20.91 -6.13
N TYR A 395 30.97 -20.18 -7.24
CA TYR A 395 30.74 -20.77 -8.57
C TYR A 395 31.88 -21.70 -8.99
N GLU A 396 33.12 -21.28 -8.73
CA GLU A 396 34.33 -22.08 -8.98
C GLU A 396 34.36 -23.33 -8.08
N SER A 397 34.11 -23.17 -6.78
CA SER A 397 34.13 -24.25 -5.80
C SER A 397 33.04 -25.30 -6.07
N TYR A 398 31.82 -24.86 -6.41
CA TYR A 398 30.77 -25.77 -6.85
C TYR A 398 31.17 -26.51 -8.13
N GLY A 399 31.76 -25.80 -9.10
CA GLY A 399 32.27 -26.38 -10.33
C GLY A 399 33.29 -27.49 -10.08
N LEU A 400 34.25 -27.26 -9.19
CA LEU A 400 35.21 -28.28 -8.76
C LEU A 400 34.52 -29.49 -8.11
N ALA A 401 33.52 -29.26 -7.26
CA ALA A 401 32.79 -30.32 -6.57
C ALA A 401 32.00 -31.25 -7.51
N VAL A 402 31.56 -30.73 -8.67
CA VAL A 402 30.84 -31.53 -9.69
C VAL A 402 31.65 -31.81 -10.95
N ASN A 403 32.92 -31.42 -10.97
CA ASN A 403 33.82 -31.53 -12.12
C ASN A 403 33.27 -30.85 -13.41
N GLU A 404 32.73 -29.65 -13.27
CA GLU A 404 32.23 -28.82 -14.37
C GLU A 404 32.65 -27.35 -14.22
N ASN A 405 32.62 -26.58 -15.31
CA ASN A 405 32.97 -25.16 -15.29
C ASN A 405 31.72 -24.26 -15.27
N PHE A 406 31.55 -23.46 -14.21
CA PHE A 406 30.48 -22.45 -14.07
C PHE A 406 30.97 -21.00 -14.13
N LEU A 407 32.19 -20.77 -14.61
CA LEU A 407 32.72 -19.43 -14.84
C LEU A 407 32.31 -18.89 -16.22
N GLY A 408 32.41 -17.57 -16.38
CA GLY A 408 32.03 -16.90 -17.63
C GLY A 408 30.56 -17.18 -17.97
N ASN A 409 30.23 -17.44 -19.23
CA ASN A 409 28.83 -17.64 -19.66
C ASN A 409 28.17 -18.89 -19.05
N ASN A 410 28.93 -19.84 -18.54
CA ASN A 410 28.38 -21.06 -17.95
C ASN A 410 27.70 -20.80 -16.60
N ARG A 411 27.94 -19.65 -15.96
CA ARG A 411 27.30 -19.30 -14.67
C ARG A 411 25.76 -19.34 -14.71
N HIS A 412 25.16 -19.05 -15.87
CA HIS A 412 23.71 -19.10 -16.04
C HIS A 412 23.12 -20.52 -15.96
N ARG A 413 23.96 -21.56 -16.14
CA ARG A 413 23.52 -22.96 -16.03
C ARG A 413 22.99 -23.27 -14.63
N ILE A 414 23.53 -22.63 -13.59
CA ILE A 414 23.06 -22.79 -12.19
C ILE A 414 21.60 -22.36 -12.04
N ALA A 415 21.15 -21.35 -12.78
CA ALA A 415 19.75 -20.90 -12.74
C ALA A 415 18.83 -21.65 -13.73
N ARG A 416 19.39 -22.16 -14.84
CA ARG A 416 18.62 -22.73 -15.96
C ARG A 416 18.47 -24.24 -15.90
N GLU A 417 19.46 -24.93 -15.35
CA GLU A 417 19.51 -26.38 -15.26
C GLU A 417 19.14 -26.80 -13.85
N LYS A 418 17.96 -27.40 -13.67
CA LYS A 418 17.43 -27.77 -12.34
C LYS A 418 18.38 -28.63 -11.53
N GLN A 419 19.13 -29.51 -12.18
CA GLN A 419 20.16 -30.33 -11.53
C GLN A 419 21.24 -29.47 -10.86
N HIS A 420 21.68 -28.38 -11.50
CA HIS A 420 22.67 -27.47 -10.91
C HIS A 420 22.05 -26.46 -9.96
N ALA A 421 20.81 -26.02 -10.19
CA ALA A 421 20.08 -25.18 -9.26
C ALA A 421 19.90 -25.86 -7.89
N VAL A 422 19.55 -27.14 -7.89
CA VAL A 422 19.45 -27.95 -6.66
C VAL A 422 20.84 -28.36 -6.18
N GLY A 423 21.68 -28.85 -7.08
CA GLY A 423 23.00 -29.40 -6.72
C GLY A 423 23.91 -28.38 -6.05
N SER A 424 23.94 -27.14 -6.55
CA SER A 424 24.69 -26.05 -5.90
C SER A 424 24.14 -25.70 -4.52
N ALA A 425 22.82 -25.76 -4.33
CA ALA A 425 22.21 -25.48 -3.05
C ALA A 425 22.48 -26.57 -2.01
N VAL A 426 22.33 -27.85 -2.37
CA VAL A 426 22.65 -28.96 -1.45
C VAL A 426 24.16 -29.01 -1.20
N TRP A 427 25.00 -28.72 -2.20
CA TRP A 427 26.46 -28.59 -2.01
C TRP A 427 26.81 -27.48 -1.01
N TYR A 428 26.19 -26.30 -1.10
CA TYR A 428 26.49 -25.19 -0.18
C TYR A 428 25.99 -25.43 1.25
N TRP A 429 24.94 -26.26 1.39
CA TRP A 429 24.37 -26.61 2.69
C TRP A 429 25.27 -27.54 3.52
N HIS A 430 26.18 -28.27 2.86
CA HIS A 430 27.16 -29.17 3.46
C HIS A 430 28.56 -28.57 3.44
#